data_AF-A0A7L4YC78-F1
#
_entry.id   AF-A0A7L4YC78-F1
#
_cell.length_a   1.000
_cell.length_b   1.000
_cell.length_c   1.000
_cell.angle_alpha   90.00
_cell.angle_beta   90.00
_cell.angle_gamma   90.00
#
_symmetry.space_group_name_H-M   'P 1'
#
loop_
_entity.id
_entity.type
_entity.pdbx_description
1 polymer ?
#
loop_
_entity_poly.entity_id
_entity_poly.type
_entity_poly.pdbx_seq_one_letter_code
_entity_poly.pdbx_strand_id
1 'polypeptide(L)' 'MARRPVNQPTLVDDPVTGYRHRYCRRCGRELTSPESRLTGYGPNCDPDRTPRAAREHDVDQDPLPGV' A
#
# COMPACT_ATOMS: atom_id res chain seq x y z
N MET A 1 19.70 -17.64 -8.27
CA MET A 1 18.46 -17.74 -9.08
C MET A 1 17.72 -16.40 -8.98
N ALA A 2 18.05 -15.44 -9.84
CA ALA A 2 17.38 -14.13 -9.84
C ALA A 2 15.99 -14.30 -10.47
N ARG A 3 14.93 -14.20 -9.65
CA ARG A 3 13.56 -14.13 -10.14
C ARG A 3 13.43 -12.89 -11.04
N ARG A 4 13.47 -13.07 -12.36
CA ARG A 4 13.11 -12.00 -13.30
C ARG A 4 11.64 -11.66 -13.04
N PRO A 5 11.29 -10.43 -12.60
CA PRO A 5 9.90 -10.05 -12.51
C PRO A 5 9.36 -9.99 -13.94
N VAL A 6 8.45 -10.93 -14.22
CA VAL A 6 7.68 -11.04 -15.47
C VAL A 6 7.07 -9.67 -15.74
N ASN A 7 7.54 -9.03 -16.81
CA ASN A 7 6.94 -7.92 -17.53
C ASN A 7 5.90 -7.12 -16.70
N GLN A 8 6.38 -6.11 -15.97
CA GLN A 8 5.51 -5.17 -15.27
C GLN A 8 5.24 -3.98 -16.20
N PRO A 9 4.11 -3.93 -16.93
CA PRO A 9 3.81 -2.84 -17.87
C PRO A 9 3.72 -1.46 -17.21
N THR A 10 3.68 -1.43 -15.88
CA THR A 10 3.62 -0.21 -15.08
C THR A 10 4.98 0.33 -14.68
N LEU A 11 6.05 -0.43 -14.90
CA LEU A 11 7.40 -0.10 -14.48
C LEU A 11 8.07 0.79 -15.55
N VAL A 12 8.49 1.98 -15.15
CA VAL A 12 9.25 2.89 -16.03
C VAL A 12 10.68 2.98 -15.51
N ASP A 13 11.62 2.86 -16.43
CA ASP A 13 13.05 3.10 -16.19
C ASP A 13 13.27 4.62 -16.17
N ASP A 14 13.48 5.18 -14.99
CA ASP A 14 13.79 6.60 -14.82
C ASP A 14 15.26 6.75 -14.39
N PRO A 15 16.13 7.39 -15.18
CA PRO A 15 17.58 7.40 -14.96
C PRO A 15 18.00 8.23 -13.73
N VAL A 16 17.11 9.05 -13.17
CA VAL A 16 17.40 9.89 -12.00
C VAL A 16 17.00 9.18 -10.70
N THR A 17 15.97 8.32 -10.74
CA THR A 17 15.35 7.78 -9.53
C THR A 17 15.21 6.25 -9.48
N GLY A 18 15.67 5.54 -10.51
CA GLY A 18 15.58 4.09 -10.65
C GLY A 18 14.22 3.61 -11.17
N TYR A 19 14.04 2.30 -11.24
CA TYR A 19 12.79 1.65 -11.66
C TYR A 19 11.61 2.03 -10.75
N ARG A 20 10.64 2.78 -11.30
CA ARG A 20 9.45 3.23 -10.55
C ARG A 20 8.16 2.85 -11.27
N HIS A 21 7.15 2.48 -10.50
CA HIS A 21 5.82 2.20 -11.02
C HIS A 21 5.06 3.49 -11.31
N ARG A 22 4.54 3.66 -12.53
CA ARG A 22 3.64 4.77 -12.87
C ARG A 22 2.17 4.47 -12.59
N TYR A 23 1.77 3.21 -12.65
CA TYR A 23 0.39 2.78 -12.47
C TYR A 23 0.28 1.70 -11.40
N CYS A 24 -0.83 1.72 -10.66
CA CYS A 24 -1.14 0.72 -9.67
C CYS A 24 -1.30 -0.65 -10.32
N ARG A 25 -0.59 -1.66 -9.80
CA ARG A 25 -0.67 -3.05 -10.28
C ARG A 25 -2.03 -3.71 -10.06
N ARG A 26 -2.86 -3.16 -9.17
CA ARG A 26 -4.19 -3.70 -8.82
C ARG A 26 -5.34 -3.02 -9.55
N CYS A 27 -5.34 -1.69 -9.64
CA CYS A 27 -6.46 -0.92 -10.21
C CYS A 27 -6.10 -0.11 -11.46
N GLY A 28 -4.83 -0.11 -11.88
CA GLY A 28 -4.37 0.62 -13.07
C GLY A 28 -4.35 2.16 -12.92
N ARG A 29 -4.77 2.72 -11.79
CA ARG A 29 -4.73 4.17 -11.56
C ARG A 29 -3.30 4.70 -11.49
N GLU A 30 -3.10 5.93 -11.96
CA GLU A 30 -1.82 6.61 -11.89
C GLU A 30 -1.40 6.84 -10.43
N LEU A 31 -0.12 6.56 -10.16
CA LEU A 31 0.49 6.72 -8.84
C LEU A 31 1.15 8.10 -8.78
N THR A 32 0.60 8.98 -7.96
CA THR A 32 1.10 10.36 -7.77
C THR A 32 2.13 10.45 -6.64
N SER A 33 1.94 9.66 -5.58
CA SER A 33 2.83 9.64 -4.41
C SER A 33 4.10 8.80 -4.65
N PRO A 34 5.27 9.26 -4.17
CA PRO A 34 6.53 8.53 -4.34
C PRO A 34 6.53 7.16 -3.65
N GLU A 35 5.91 7.03 -2.49
CA GLU A 35 5.71 5.75 -1.79
C GLU A 35 4.95 4.73 -2.65
N SER A 36 3.87 5.17 -3.30
CA SER A 36 3.10 4.32 -4.20
C SER A 36 3.91 3.92 -5.43
N ARG A 37 4.71 4.83 -5.99
CA ARG A 37 5.59 4.52 -7.13
C ARG A 37 6.67 3.49 -6.77
N LEU A 38 7.10 3.43 -5.51
CA LEU A 38 8.06 2.44 -5.03
C LEU A 38 7.42 1.07 -4.83
N THR A 39 6.22 0.99 -4.24
CA THR A 39 5.53 -0.29 -3.99
C THR A 39 4.71 -0.81 -5.18
N GLY A 40 4.39 0.06 -6.14
CA GLY A 40 3.51 -0.25 -7.27
C GLY A 40 2.03 -0.34 -6.89
N TYR A 41 1.65 0.15 -5.72
CA TYR A 41 0.27 0.16 -5.25
C TYR A 41 -0.17 1.56 -4.83
N GLY A 42 -1.40 1.93 -5.19
CA GLY A 42 -2.01 3.18 -4.73
C GLY A 42 -2.36 3.13 -3.24
N PRO A 43 -2.66 4.28 -2.62
CA PRO A 43 -2.87 4.38 -1.17
C PRO A 43 -3.98 3.47 -0.64
N ASN A 44 -4.99 3.15 -1.43
CA ASN A 44 -6.08 2.25 -1.04
C ASN A 44 -5.94 0.81 -1.56
N CYS A 45 -4.91 0.53 -2.35
CA CYS A 45 -4.74 -0.77 -3.02
C CYS A 45 -3.57 -1.59 -2.46
N ASP A 46 -2.70 -0.94 -1.68
CA ASP A 46 -1.52 -1.55 -1.08
C ASP A 46 -1.93 -2.63 -0.05
N PRO A 47 -1.53 -3.89 -0.26
CA PRO A 47 -1.93 -5.01 0.61
C PRO A 47 -1.21 -5.01 1.95
N ASP A 48 -0.01 -4.40 2.01
CA ASP A 48 0.82 -4.31 3.22
C ASP A 48 0.50 -3.05 4.05
N ARG A 49 -0.41 -2.19 3.56
CA ARG A 49 -0.83 -0.98 4.26
C ARG A 49 -1.54 -1.35 5.55
N THR A 50 -0.79 -1.25 6.63
CA THR A 50 -1.34 -1.33 7.97
C THR A 50 -2.23 -0.11 8.20
N PRO A 51 -3.52 -0.28 8.56
CA PRO A 51 -4.35 0.84 8.94
C PRO A 51 -3.68 1.56 10.11
N ARG A 52 -3.58 2.89 10.03
CA ARG A 52 -3.10 3.69 11.16
C ARG A 52 -3.99 3.36 12.36
N ALA A 53 -3.37 3.07 13.51
CA ALA A 53 -4.09 2.67 14.71
C ALA A 53 -5.35 3.53 14.89
N ALA A 54 -6.49 2.86 15.07
CA ALA A 54 -7.73 3.54 15.34
C ALA A 54 -7.54 4.42 16.59
N ARG A 55 -8.25 5.55 16.62
CA ARG A 55 -8.26 6.42 17.79
C ARG A 55 -8.70 5.56 18.98
N GLU A 56 -8.01 5.68 20.10
CA GLU A 56 -8.48 5.06 21.35
C GLU A 56 -9.90 5.58 21.64
N HIS A 57 -10.84 4.65 21.74
CA HIS A 57 -12.23 4.96 22.04
C HIS A 57 -12.51 4.35 23.41
N ASP A 58 -12.62 5.22 24.41
CA ASP A 58 -12.99 4.82 25.75
C ASP A 58 -14.48 4.48 25.72
N VAL A 59 -14.79 3.19 25.87
CA VAL A 59 -16.16 2.70 25.95
C VAL A 59 -16.41 2.34 27.40
N ASP A 60 -17.40 2.98 28.01
CA ASP A 60 -17.91 2.60 29.32
C ASP A 60 -18.52 1.19 29.20
N GLN A 61 -17.75 0.19 29.60
CA GLN A 61 -18.18 -1.22 29.58
C GLN A 61 -18.92 -1.50 30.89
N ASP A 62 -20.23 -1.72 30.80
CA ASP A 62 -21.00 -2.18 31.95
C ASP A 62 -20.49 -3.57 32.39
N PRO A 63 -20.24 -3.79 33.69
CA PRO A 63 -19.77 -5.07 34.17
C PRO A 63 -20.82 -6.15 33.92
N LEU A 64 -20.38 -7.29 33.39
CA LEU A 64 -21.26 -8.43 33.17
C LEU A 64 -21.88 -8.90 34.51
N PRO A 65 -23.19 -9.18 34.55
CA PRO A 65 -23.82 -9.67 35.76
C PRO A 65 -23.27 -11.05 36.13
N GLY A 66 -22.70 -11.19 37.33
CA GLY A 66 -22.27 -12.47 37.89
C GLY A 66 -20.77 -12.64 38.18
N VAL A 67 -19.99 -11.55 38.23
CA VAL A 67 -18.69 -11.52 38.93
C VAL A 67 -18.81 -10.94 40.34
#